data_AF-A0A535CPP7-F1
#
_entry.id   AF-A0A535CPP7-F1
#
_cell.length_a   1.000
_cell.length_b   1.000
_cell.length_c   1.000
_cell.angle_alpha   90.00
_cell.angle_beta   90.00
_cell.angle_gamma   90.00
#
_symmetry.space_group_name_H-M   'P 1'
#
loop_
_entity.id
_entity.type
_entity.pdbx_description
1 polymer ?
#
loop_
_entity_poly.entity_id
_entity_poly.type
_entity_poly.pdbx_seq_one_letter_code
_entity_poly.pdbx_strand_id
1 'polypeptide(L)'
;MGQRSRRGLPRSAAAPLATLLLACGAGGPPEPRRPAPVDRHATSETHALFVNLRLLAGKALLFGHQDDLAYGVRWFAEPGRSDVKETAGSYPAVYGWDVGGLEWDGGANLDSVAFGRQRDWIAEGYRRGGVITLSWHMRNPVTGGNAWDTTQAVRSILPGGTQ
;
A
#
# COMPACT_ATOMS: atom_id res chain seq x y z
N MET A 1 -7.24 -64.73 67.33
CA MET A 1 -6.67 -63.97 68.47
C MET A 1 -5.17 -63.83 68.20
N GLY A 2 -4.61 -62.61 68.20
CA GLY A 2 -3.16 -62.31 68.15
C GLY A 2 -2.47 -62.53 66.80
N GLN A 3 -2.40 -61.54 65.91
CA GLN A 3 -1.44 -60.42 65.83
C GLN A 3 -0.29 -60.67 64.84
N ARG A 4 -0.22 -59.75 63.87
CA ARG A 4 0.72 -59.63 62.77
C ARG A 4 2.10 -59.21 63.29
N SER A 5 3.16 -59.73 62.68
CA SER A 5 4.46 -59.06 62.65
C SER A 5 5.07 -59.27 61.26
N ARG A 6 5.09 -58.22 60.44
CA ARG A 6 5.86 -58.17 59.18
C ARG A 6 7.03 -57.22 59.40
N ARG A 7 8.23 -57.77 59.31
CA ARG A 7 9.52 -57.06 59.38
C ARG A 7 9.61 -56.03 58.24
N GLY A 8 10.06 -54.83 58.58
CA GLY A 8 10.28 -53.73 57.64
C GLY A 8 11.53 -53.95 56.77
N LEU A 9 11.42 -53.55 55.50
CA LEU A 9 12.52 -53.42 54.54
C LEU A 9 13.26 -52.09 54.74
N PRO A 10 14.55 -52.00 54.42
CA PRO A 10 15.33 -50.79 54.59
C PRO A 10 14.92 -49.69 53.60
N ARG A 11 14.87 -48.45 54.09
CA ARG A 11 14.65 -47.24 53.29
C ARG A 11 15.92 -46.89 52.52
N SER A 12 15.94 -47.10 51.21
CA SER A 12 16.91 -46.46 50.32
C SER A 12 16.62 -44.96 50.28
N ALA A 13 17.62 -44.14 50.59
CA ALA A 13 17.61 -42.72 50.37
C ALA A 13 17.67 -42.44 48.86
N ALA A 14 16.56 -41.97 48.27
CA ALA A 14 16.55 -41.39 46.93
C ALA A 14 16.78 -39.88 47.08
N ALA A 15 17.94 -39.40 46.64
CA ALA A 15 18.22 -37.97 46.49
C ALA A 15 17.31 -37.39 45.40
N PRO A 16 16.74 -36.18 45.58
CA PRO A 16 15.98 -35.55 44.51
C PRO A 16 16.98 -34.96 43.51
N LEU A 17 17.03 -35.53 42.31
CA LEU A 17 17.68 -34.90 41.17
C LEU A 17 16.80 -33.70 40.75
N ALA A 18 17.15 -32.50 41.22
CA ALA A 18 16.52 -31.28 40.77
C ALA A 18 16.95 -31.01 39.32
N THR A 19 16.13 -31.44 38.37
CA THR A 19 16.31 -31.12 36.95
C THR A 19 15.96 -29.65 36.73
N LEU A 20 16.95 -28.78 36.78
CA LEU A 20 16.84 -27.38 36.38
C LEU A 20 16.72 -27.33 34.85
N LEU A 21 15.49 -27.28 34.32
CA LEU A 21 15.23 -26.95 32.92
C LEU A 21 15.58 -25.47 32.72
N LEU A 22 16.83 -25.18 32.34
CA LEU A 22 17.15 -23.90 31.70
C LEU A 22 16.42 -23.88 30.35
N ALA A 23 15.24 -23.28 30.33
CA ALA A 23 14.63 -22.79 29.10
C ALA A 23 15.47 -21.59 28.63
N CYS A 24 16.57 -21.87 27.95
CA CYS A 24 17.20 -20.89 27.07
C CYS A 24 16.21 -20.61 25.95
N GLY A 25 15.34 -19.62 26.16
CA GLY A 25 14.68 -18.93 25.06
C GLY A 25 15.78 -18.30 24.22
N ALA A 26 16.24 -19.02 23.21
CA ALA A 26 17.06 -18.46 22.15
C ALA A 26 16.19 -17.43 21.44
N GLY A 27 16.21 -16.19 21.92
CA GLY A 27 15.85 -15.03 21.14
C GLY A 27 16.85 -14.95 20.00
N GLY A 28 16.59 -15.71 18.93
CA GLY A 28 17.28 -15.53 17.67
C GLY A 28 17.17 -14.06 17.24
N PRO A 29 18.12 -13.55 16.45
CA PRO A 29 18.00 -12.22 15.90
C PRO A 29 16.61 -12.08 15.25
N PRO A 30 15.91 -10.94 15.46
CA PRO A 30 14.59 -10.76 14.88
C PRO A 30 14.66 -11.06 13.39
N GLU A 31 13.83 -12.00 12.94
CA GLU A 31 13.68 -12.32 11.51
C GLU A 31 13.54 -11.00 10.74
N PRO A 32 14.32 -10.79 9.66
CA PRO A 32 14.23 -9.56 8.89
C PRO A 32 12.78 -9.37 8.46
N ARG A 33 12.20 -8.22 8.84
CA ARG A 33 10.80 -7.92 8.52
C ARG A 33 10.62 -8.06 7.02
N ARG A 34 9.77 -9.01 6.61
CA ARG A 34 9.39 -9.15 5.21
C ARG A 34 8.91 -7.79 4.72
N PRO A 35 9.31 -7.35 3.52
CA PRO A 35 8.82 -6.09 2.96
C PRO A 35 7.30 -6.08 3.01
N ALA A 36 6.74 -5.02 3.60
CA ALA A 36 5.30 -4.82 3.74
C ALA A 36 4.97 -3.36 3.45
N PRO A 37 3.70 -3.04 3.11
CA PRO A 37 3.22 -1.66 3.10
C PRO A 37 3.50 -0.95 4.43
N VAL A 38 3.74 0.36 4.37
CA VAL A 38 3.95 1.18 5.57
C VAL A 38 2.69 1.27 6.44
N ASP A 39 1.52 1.17 5.80
CA ASP A 39 0.24 1.03 6.50
C ASP A 39 0.03 -0.42 6.92
N ARG A 40 -0.01 -0.64 8.24
CA ARG A 40 -0.24 -1.95 8.86
C ARG A 40 -1.68 -2.45 8.73
N HIS A 41 -2.60 -1.59 8.30
CA HIS A 41 -4.01 -1.87 8.11
C HIS A 41 -4.40 -1.83 6.62
N ALA A 42 -3.42 -1.86 5.71
CA ALA A 42 -3.68 -1.94 4.28
C ALA A 42 -4.59 -3.14 3.97
N THR A 43 -5.44 -3.01 2.95
CA THR A 43 -6.36 -4.09 2.57
C THR A 43 -5.60 -5.28 1.99
N SER A 44 -6.26 -6.43 1.91
CA SER A 44 -5.70 -7.63 1.29
C SER A 44 -5.23 -7.38 -0.15
N GLU A 45 -5.97 -6.60 -0.92
CA GLU A 45 -5.66 -6.24 -2.30
C GLU A 45 -4.43 -5.34 -2.39
N THR A 46 -4.30 -4.35 -1.51
CA THR A 46 -3.10 -3.49 -1.42
C THR A 46 -1.87 -4.30 -1.02
N HIS A 47 -2.00 -5.22 -0.06
CA HIS A 47 -0.93 -6.15 0.31
C HIS A 47 -0.52 -7.04 -0.87
N ALA A 48 -1.50 -7.62 -1.59
CA ALA A 48 -1.24 -8.46 -2.75
C ALA A 48 -0.53 -7.70 -3.87
N LEU A 49 -0.98 -6.47 -4.17
CA LEU A 49 -0.32 -5.59 -5.14
C LEU A 49 1.14 -5.35 -4.76
N PHE A 50 1.41 -4.94 -3.51
CA PHE A 50 2.77 -4.67 -3.04
C PHE A 50 3.69 -5.87 -3.20
N VAL A 51 3.23 -7.06 -2.78
CA VAL A 51 4.00 -8.30 -2.89
C VAL A 51 4.26 -8.65 -4.36
N ASN A 52 3.24 -8.56 -5.22
CA ASN A 52 3.38 -8.91 -6.64
C ASN A 52 4.31 -7.96 -7.39
N LEU A 53 4.25 -6.64 -7.11
CA LEU A 53 5.20 -5.68 -7.68
C LEU A 53 6.65 -6.02 -7.31
N ARG A 54 6.89 -6.43 -6.06
CA ARG A 54 8.22 -6.89 -5.60
C ARG A 54 8.66 -8.18 -6.29
N LEU A 55 7.74 -9.12 -6.53
CA LEU A 55 8.04 -10.38 -7.23
C LEU A 55 8.35 -10.18 -8.73
N LEU A 56 7.74 -9.16 -9.34
CA LEU A 56 7.96 -8.77 -10.74
C LEU A 56 9.21 -7.92 -10.93
N ALA A 57 9.69 -7.24 -9.89
CA ALA A 57 10.89 -6.42 -9.95
C ALA A 57 12.09 -7.23 -10.46
N GLY A 58 12.75 -6.70 -11.50
CA GLY A 58 13.88 -7.36 -12.18
C GLY A 58 13.50 -8.46 -13.19
N LYS A 59 12.21 -8.80 -13.33
CA LYS A 59 11.71 -9.81 -14.28
C LYS A 59 10.83 -9.23 -15.38
N ALA A 60 10.10 -8.16 -15.07
CA ALA A 60 9.20 -7.50 -16.00
C ALA A 60 9.20 -5.98 -15.76
N LEU A 61 8.80 -5.24 -16.79
CA LEU A 61 8.52 -3.81 -16.72
C LEU A 61 7.03 -3.60 -16.95
N LEU A 62 6.37 -2.89 -16.05
CA LEU A 62 4.98 -2.48 -16.23
C LEU A 62 4.98 -1.11 -16.94
N PHE A 63 4.39 -1.06 -18.14
CA PHE A 63 4.19 0.19 -18.86
C PHE A 63 3.00 0.97 -18.26
N GLY A 64 3.19 2.27 -18.05
CA GLY A 64 2.17 3.16 -17.51
C GLY A 64 1.88 4.35 -18.41
N HIS A 65 0.63 4.82 -18.37
CA HIS A 65 0.21 6.01 -19.10
C HIS A 65 -0.73 6.87 -18.24
N GLN A 66 -0.56 8.19 -18.30
CA GLN A 66 -1.35 9.17 -17.57
C GLN A 66 -2.64 9.49 -18.34
N ASP A 67 -3.78 9.52 -17.66
CA ASP A 67 -5.09 9.92 -18.19
C ASP A 67 -5.57 9.11 -19.40
N ASP A 68 -5.07 7.87 -19.55
CA ASP A 68 -5.24 6.98 -20.71
C ASP A 68 -6.69 6.76 -21.17
N LEU A 69 -7.64 6.79 -20.24
CA LEU A 69 -9.07 6.59 -20.51
C LEU A 69 -9.86 7.91 -20.62
N ALA A 70 -9.27 9.03 -20.19
CA ALA A 70 -9.97 10.31 -20.21
C ALA A 70 -9.94 10.95 -21.59
N TYR A 71 -8.81 10.92 -22.28
CA TYR A 71 -8.65 11.50 -23.61
C TYR A 71 -7.43 10.95 -24.31
N GLY A 72 -7.36 11.21 -25.61
CA GLY A 72 -6.16 11.03 -26.42
C GLY A 72 -5.91 12.27 -27.26
N VAL A 73 -4.96 12.17 -28.19
CA VAL A 73 -4.55 13.33 -29.00
C VAL A 73 -5.72 13.93 -29.81
N ARG A 74 -6.71 13.11 -30.18
CA ARG A 74 -7.81 13.50 -31.08
C ARG A 74 -9.22 13.26 -30.53
N TRP A 75 -9.35 12.88 -29.26
CA TRP A 75 -10.62 12.50 -28.68
C TRP A 75 -10.68 12.77 -27.19
N PHE A 76 -11.89 12.89 -26.65
CA PHE A 76 -12.10 13.21 -25.25
C PHE A 76 -13.33 12.50 -24.71
N ALA A 77 -13.16 11.78 -23.61
CA ALA A 77 -14.18 11.07 -22.84
C ALA A 77 -15.04 10.08 -23.65
N GLU A 78 -14.41 9.36 -24.58
CA GLU A 78 -15.07 8.28 -25.33
C GLU A 78 -14.94 6.95 -24.56
N PRO A 79 -16.06 6.26 -24.25
CA PRO A 79 -16.02 5.06 -23.42
C PRO A 79 -15.07 3.96 -23.92
N GLY A 80 -14.17 3.50 -23.04
CA GLY A 80 -13.24 2.41 -23.31
C GLY A 80 -12.13 2.72 -24.31
N ARG A 81 -12.00 3.97 -24.74
CA ARG A 81 -10.96 4.40 -25.69
C ARG A 81 -9.63 4.66 -24.96
N SER A 82 -8.52 4.46 -25.67
CA SER A 82 -7.14 4.62 -25.18
C SER A 82 -6.20 4.67 -26.38
N ASP A 83 -5.38 5.72 -26.50
CA ASP A 83 -4.37 5.83 -27.56
C ASP A 83 -3.35 4.69 -27.47
N VAL A 84 -3.03 4.24 -26.24
CA VAL A 84 -2.16 3.08 -26.00
C VAL A 84 -2.77 1.81 -26.56
N LYS A 85 -4.04 1.54 -26.28
CA LYS A 85 -4.75 0.36 -26.80
C LYS A 85 -4.87 0.37 -28.31
N GLU A 86 -5.21 1.50 -28.90
CA GLU A 86 -5.33 1.64 -30.36
C GLU A 86 -4.00 1.40 -31.07
N THR A 87 -2.89 1.76 -30.43
CA THR A 87 -1.54 1.62 -31.00
C THR A 87 -0.93 0.24 -30.74
N ALA A 88 -1.04 -0.27 -29.51
CA ALA A 88 -0.33 -1.47 -29.05
C ALA A 88 -1.22 -2.71 -28.91
N GLY A 89 -2.54 -2.58 -29.10
CA GLY A 89 -3.51 -3.68 -28.98
C GLY A 89 -3.91 -4.05 -27.55
N SER A 90 -3.37 -3.36 -26.53
CA SER A 90 -3.70 -3.55 -25.12
C SER A 90 -3.64 -2.22 -24.36
N TYR A 91 -4.42 -2.10 -23.30
CA TYR A 91 -4.31 -1.00 -22.34
C TYR A 91 -2.95 -1.01 -21.61
N PRO A 92 -2.53 0.12 -21.01
CA PRO A 92 -1.37 0.15 -20.12
C PRO A 92 -1.58 -0.75 -18.89
N ALA A 93 -0.49 -1.23 -18.31
CA ALA A 93 -0.54 -2.00 -17.05
C ALA A 93 -0.74 -1.09 -15.84
N VAL A 94 -0.28 0.17 -15.91
CA VAL A 94 -0.41 1.19 -14.87
C VAL A 94 -1.17 2.39 -15.41
N TYR A 95 -2.27 2.75 -14.76
CA TYR A 95 -3.07 3.93 -15.07
C TYR A 95 -2.73 5.06 -14.11
N GLY A 96 -2.16 6.14 -14.64
CA GLY A 96 -1.86 7.36 -13.89
C GLY A 96 -3.01 8.35 -13.97
N TRP A 97 -3.28 9.05 -12.85
CA TRP A 97 -4.29 10.09 -12.74
C TRP A 97 -3.81 11.22 -11.85
N ASP A 98 -4.24 12.46 -12.11
CA ASP A 98 -3.93 13.61 -11.28
C ASP A 98 -5.14 14.15 -10.52
N VAL A 99 -4.97 14.42 -9.23
CA VAL A 99 -6.01 14.97 -8.35
C VAL A 99 -5.86 16.45 -8.04
N GLY A 100 -4.98 17.18 -8.74
CA GLY A 100 -4.83 18.63 -8.60
C GLY A 100 -6.14 19.36 -8.84
N GLY A 101 -6.51 20.22 -7.90
CA GLY A 101 -7.81 20.90 -7.90
C GLY A 101 -8.87 20.23 -7.01
N LEU A 102 -8.61 19.03 -6.49
CA LEU A 102 -9.51 18.38 -5.54
C LEU A 102 -9.59 19.13 -4.21
N GLU A 103 -8.52 19.83 -3.82
CA GLU A 103 -8.40 20.57 -2.55
C GLU A 103 -9.33 21.77 -2.39
N TRP A 104 -9.99 22.24 -3.45
CA TRP A 104 -10.82 23.45 -3.42
C TRP A 104 -12.25 23.22 -3.93
N ASP A 105 -12.73 21.97 -3.87
CA ASP A 105 -14.07 21.53 -4.30
C ASP A 105 -14.41 21.87 -5.77
N GLY A 106 -13.38 21.88 -6.64
CA GLY A 106 -13.59 21.94 -8.08
C GLY A 106 -14.21 20.64 -8.60
N GLY A 107 -15.19 20.72 -9.51
CA GLY A 107 -15.82 19.52 -10.11
C GLY A 107 -14.91 18.72 -11.06
N ALA A 108 -13.71 19.25 -11.36
CA ALA A 108 -12.72 18.67 -12.26
C ALA A 108 -11.30 19.01 -11.81
N ASN A 109 -10.33 18.21 -12.25
CA ASN A 109 -8.92 18.47 -12.00
C ASN A 109 -8.38 19.65 -12.85
N LEU A 110 -7.10 19.99 -12.67
CA LEU A 110 -6.41 21.06 -13.40
C LEU A 110 -6.46 20.93 -14.94
N ASP A 111 -6.65 19.71 -15.45
CA ASP A 111 -6.68 19.37 -16.87
C ASP A 111 -8.12 19.19 -17.41
N SER A 112 -9.12 19.69 -16.67
CA SER A 112 -10.55 19.59 -17.02
C SER A 112 -11.13 18.18 -17.01
N VAL A 113 -10.46 17.22 -16.34
CA VAL A 113 -10.96 15.87 -16.10
C VAL A 113 -11.91 15.90 -14.90
N ALA A 114 -13.21 15.75 -15.17
CA ALA A 114 -14.23 15.72 -14.11
C ALA A 114 -13.97 14.56 -13.11
N PHE A 115 -13.92 14.86 -11.81
CA PHE A 115 -13.57 13.86 -10.77
C PHE A 115 -14.55 12.69 -10.72
N GLY A 116 -15.83 12.94 -11.00
CA GLY A 116 -16.83 11.86 -11.10
C GLY A 116 -16.47 10.84 -12.18
N ARG A 117 -16.05 11.30 -13.37
CA ARG A 117 -15.60 10.41 -14.45
C ARG A 117 -14.25 9.78 -14.13
N GLN A 118 -13.32 10.54 -13.56
CA GLN A 118 -12.02 10.04 -13.12
C GLN A 118 -12.17 8.83 -12.18
N ARG A 119 -13.05 8.93 -11.18
CA ARG A 119 -13.39 7.82 -10.28
C ARG A 119 -13.88 6.59 -11.04
N ASP A 120 -14.78 6.79 -12.01
CA ASP A 120 -15.36 5.69 -12.78
C ASP A 120 -14.31 5.01 -13.68
N TRP A 121 -13.39 5.77 -14.28
CA TRP A 121 -12.26 5.24 -15.06
C TRP A 121 -11.21 4.54 -14.19
N ILE A 122 -10.92 5.06 -12.99
CA ILE A 122 -10.07 4.38 -12.00
C ILE A 122 -10.67 3.01 -11.67
N ALA A 123 -11.98 2.96 -11.39
CA ALA A 123 -12.68 1.71 -11.12
C ALA A 123 -12.70 0.77 -12.34
N GLU A 124 -12.77 1.30 -13.56
CA GLU A 124 -12.63 0.52 -14.79
C GLU A 124 -11.24 -0.12 -14.94
N GLY A 125 -10.18 0.67 -14.80
CA GLY A 125 -8.80 0.18 -14.87
C GLY A 125 -8.51 -0.87 -13.81
N TYR A 126 -8.95 -0.65 -12.56
CA TYR A 126 -8.80 -1.61 -11.48
C TYR A 126 -9.56 -2.92 -11.74
N ARG A 127 -10.83 -2.85 -12.18
CA ARG A 127 -11.63 -4.06 -12.53
C ARG A 127 -11.00 -4.89 -13.65
N ARG A 128 -10.20 -4.27 -14.51
CA ARG A 128 -9.43 -4.93 -15.58
C ARG A 128 -8.14 -5.60 -15.07
N GLY A 129 -7.77 -5.39 -13.80
CA GLY A 129 -6.52 -5.87 -13.21
C GLY A 129 -5.35 -4.88 -13.35
N GLY A 130 -5.62 -3.64 -13.76
CA GLY A 130 -4.62 -2.60 -13.85
C GLY A 130 -4.17 -2.06 -12.49
N VAL A 131 -2.94 -1.55 -12.44
CA VAL A 131 -2.41 -0.81 -11.29
C VAL A 131 -2.86 0.64 -11.40
N ILE A 132 -3.29 1.24 -10.29
CA ILE A 132 -3.66 2.65 -10.23
C ILE A 132 -2.55 3.43 -9.50
N THR A 133 -2.14 4.56 -10.07
CA THR A 133 -1.24 5.51 -9.42
C THR A 133 -1.84 6.91 -9.49
N LEU A 134 -1.68 7.69 -8.42
CA LEU A 134 -2.20 9.04 -8.30
C LEU A 134 -1.04 10.03 -8.09
N SER A 135 -1.03 11.10 -8.87
CA SER A 135 -0.21 12.30 -8.64
C SER A 135 -1.09 13.45 -8.17
N TRP A 136 -0.46 14.50 -7.65
CA TRP A 136 -1.17 15.69 -7.18
C TRP A 136 -0.40 16.97 -7.47
N HIS A 137 -0.86 17.71 -8.49
CA HIS A 137 -0.43 19.08 -8.74
C HIS A 137 -1.28 20.06 -7.93
N MET A 138 -1.10 20.02 -6.61
CA MET A 138 -1.83 20.87 -5.65
C MET A 138 -1.57 22.36 -5.94
N ARG A 139 -2.60 23.20 -5.82
CA ARG A 139 -2.44 24.65 -5.83
C ARG A 139 -1.52 25.12 -4.72
N ASN A 140 -0.82 26.23 -4.93
CA ASN A 140 -0.07 26.87 -3.87
C ASN A 140 -1.05 27.33 -2.78
N PRO A 141 -0.97 26.80 -1.55
CA PRO A 141 -1.97 27.03 -0.53
C PRO A 141 -1.92 28.44 0.07
N VAL A 142 -0.84 29.22 -0.16
CA VAL A 142 -0.70 30.59 0.35
C VAL A 142 -1.28 31.61 -0.63
N THR A 143 -0.97 31.46 -1.91
CA THR A 143 -1.38 32.43 -2.95
C THR A 143 -2.65 32.02 -3.67
N GLY A 144 -3.02 30.73 -3.56
CA GLY A 144 -4.00 30.10 -4.43
C GLY A 144 -3.49 29.89 -5.86
N GLY A 145 -2.22 30.11 -6.18
CA GLY A 145 -1.64 29.86 -7.51
C GLY A 145 -1.64 28.37 -7.91
N ASN A 146 -1.18 28.04 -9.12
CA ASN A 146 -1.01 26.63 -9.53
C ASN A 146 0.26 26.02 -8.90
N ALA A 147 0.55 24.75 -9.21
CA ALA A 147 1.72 24.03 -8.69
C ALA A 147 3.08 24.63 -9.10
N TRP A 148 3.10 25.53 -10.09
CA TRP A 148 4.30 26.25 -10.53
C TRP A 148 4.48 27.61 -9.86
N ASP A 149 3.53 28.06 -9.04
CA ASP A 149 3.74 29.17 -8.12
C ASP A 149 4.65 28.73 -6.96
N THR A 150 5.91 29.16 -7.01
CA THR A 150 6.97 28.78 -6.06
C THR A 150 7.02 29.67 -4.81
N THR A 151 6.02 30.52 -4.56
CA THR A 151 5.89 31.27 -3.31
C THR A 151 5.97 30.31 -2.12
N GLN A 152 6.80 30.62 -1.13
CA GLN A 152 7.06 29.72 -0.01
C GLN A 152 5.78 29.37 0.74
N ALA A 153 5.40 28.09 0.66
CA ALA A 153 4.11 27.63 1.19
C ALA A 153 4.23 26.48 2.21
N VAL A 154 5.28 25.65 2.12
CA VAL A 154 5.41 24.45 2.96
C VAL A 154 5.38 24.79 4.45
N ARG A 155 6.11 25.84 4.86
CA ARG A 155 6.12 26.27 6.27
C ARG A 155 4.74 26.64 6.79
N SER A 156 3.88 27.17 5.92
CA SER A 156 2.54 27.63 6.28
C SER A 156 1.56 26.48 6.52
N ILE A 157 1.78 25.30 5.91
CA ILE A 157 0.88 24.13 6.02
C ILE A 157 1.39 23.03 6.97
N LEU A 158 2.61 23.15 7.50
CA LEU A 158 3.11 22.24 8.53
C LEU A 158 2.47 22.53 9.89
N PRO A 159 2.48 21.59 10.86
CA PRO A 159 1.96 21.83 12.21
C PRO A 159 2.56 23.10 12.84
N GLY A 160 1.71 23.99 13.33
CA GLY A 160 2.11 25.32 13.85
C GLY A 160 2.29 26.40 12.77
N GLY A 161 1.97 26.09 11.52
CA GLY A 161 1.90 27.03 10.40
C GLY A 161 0.67 27.95 10.46
N THR A 162 0.53 28.80 9.46
CA THR A 162 -0.48 29.87 9.42
C THR A 162 -1.73 29.55 8.61
N GLN A 163 -1.72 28.44 7.83
CA GLN A 163 -2.87 27.96 7.05
C GLN A 163 -3.68 26.92 7.82
#